data_AF-A0A453C9M1-F1
#
_entry.id   AF-A0A453C9M1-F1
#
_cell.length_a   1.000
_cell.length_b   1.000
_cell.length_c   1.000
_cell.angle_alpha   90.00
_cell.angle_beta   90.00
_cell.angle_gamma   90.00
#
_symmetry.space_group_name_H-M   'P 1'
#
loop_
_entity.id
_entity.type
_entity.pdbx_description
1 polymer ?
#
loop_
_entity_poly.entity_id
_entity_poly.type
_entity_poly.pdbx_seq_one_letter_code
_entity_poly.pdbx_strand_id
1 'polypeptide(L)'
;MKDGSYVFEVPRVANDMRITMNEVFDRLQKLKFSGELSYELKDPAYCYMILKRPDDLNALSANLTKWLSEVENSKIRKLDAMFALAYYAVKGCKKTDGCSGSEHTPCIQKRIIDYFSKKEGTPDDDYCTPLRKSSTFLQSDIKVFLQSNSFAKFTPRAVARIMHGISSPAFPAATWAKNHFWGRYMEVDFPVVIEAAKAELVKFVGKGE
;
A
#
# COMPACT_ATOMS: atom_id res chain seq x y z
N MET A 1 32.49 4.19 -38.08
CA MET A 1 32.29 4.18 -36.61
C MET A 1 30.85 3.79 -36.37
N LYS A 2 30.63 2.77 -35.53
CA LYS A 2 29.35 2.06 -35.36
C LYS A 2 28.27 2.96 -34.73
N ASP A 3 27.09 2.97 -35.35
CA ASP A 3 25.77 3.46 -34.91
C ASP A 3 25.73 4.50 -33.78
N GLY A 4 25.55 5.77 -34.16
CA GLY A 4 25.64 6.97 -33.31
C GLY A 4 24.52 7.19 -32.29
N SER A 5 23.94 6.13 -31.70
CA SER A 5 22.95 6.24 -30.62
C SER A 5 23.56 5.78 -29.30
N TYR A 6 23.69 6.71 -28.35
CA TYR A 6 24.17 6.43 -26.99
C TYR A 6 23.06 6.71 -25.97
N VAL A 7 22.92 5.81 -24.99
CA VAL A 7 22.01 5.98 -23.85
C VAL A 7 22.86 5.98 -22.59
N PHE A 8 22.67 6.98 -21.74
CA PHE A 8 23.37 7.10 -20.47
C PHE A 8 22.46 7.71 -19.41
N GLU A 9 22.79 7.43 -18.15
CA GLU A 9 22.12 8.01 -17.00
C GLU A 9 22.75 9.36 -16.67
N VAL A 10 22.00 10.45 -16.86
CA VAL A 10 22.44 11.82 -16.50
C VAL A 10 22.98 11.91 -15.07
N PRO A 11 22.37 11.26 -14.04
CA PRO A 11 22.93 11.24 -12.67
C PRO A 11 24.31 10.60 -12.55
N ARG A 12 24.60 9.54 -13.30
CA ARG A 12 25.93 8.92 -13.28
C ARG A 12 26.97 9.86 -13.85
N VAL A 13 26.68 10.49 -14.99
CA VAL A 13 27.59 11.45 -15.62
C VAL A 13 27.87 12.64 -14.69
N ALA A 14 26.84 13.18 -14.03
CA ALA A 14 27.00 14.26 -13.06
C ALA A 14 27.95 13.85 -11.91
N ASN A 15 27.75 12.65 -11.35
CA ASN A 15 28.60 12.12 -10.28
C ASN A 15 30.04 11.87 -10.73
N ASP A 16 30.23 11.22 -11.87
CA ASP A 16 31.55 10.87 -12.41
C ASP A 16 32.36 12.13 -12.75
N MET A 17 31.69 13.15 -13.30
CA MET A 17 32.30 14.43 -13.64
C MET A 17 32.38 15.41 -12.45
N ARG A 18 31.81 15.06 -11.30
CA ARG A 18 31.70 15.92 -10.11
C ARG A 18 31.08 17.30 -10.41
N ILE A 19 30.05 17.32 -11.26
CA ILE A 19 29.28 18.52 -11.61
C ILE A 19 27.80 18.32 -11.24
N THR A 20 27.04 19.40 -11.22
CA THR A 20 25.60 19.35 -10.99
C THR A 20 24.85 18.80 -12.21
N MET A 21 23.68 18.23 -11.97
CA MET A 21 22.76 17.79 -13.04
C MET A 21 22.43 18.93 -14.01
N ASN A 22 22.24 20.15 -13.48
CA ASN A 22 21.96 21.33 -14.28
C ASN A 22 23.12 21.65 -15.22
N GLU A 23 24.37 21.52 -14.77
CA GLU A 23 25.54 21.71 -15.65
C GLU A 23 25.63 20.65 -16.75
N VAL A 24 25.23 19.40 -16.48
CA VAL A 24 25.13 18.38 -17.54
C VAL A 24 24.07 18.78 -18.57
N PHE A 25 22.89 19.21 -18.13
CA PHE A 25 21.82 19.67 -19.03
C PHE A 25 22.23 20.89 -19.84
N ASP A 26 22.88 21.88 -19.23
CA ASP A 26 23.37 23.08 -19.91
C ASP A 26 24.38 22.71 -21.01
N ARG A 27 25.27 21.75 -20.76
CA ARG A 27 26.23 21.26 -21.76
C ARG A 27 25.52 20.53 -22.90
N LEU A 28 24.56 19.66 -22.59
CA LEU A 28 23.77 18.95 -23.60
C LEU A 28 22.95 19.91 -24.46
N GLN A 29 22.39 20.96 -23.85
CA GLN A 29 21.68 22.02 -24.57
C GLN A 29 22.61 22.79 -25.50
N LYS A 30 23.81 23.20 -25.03
CA LYS A 30 24.80 23.89 -25.86
C LYS A 30 25.19 23.07 -27.09
N LEU A 31 25.47 21.76 -26.91
CA LEU A 31 25.80 20.85 -28.00
C LEU A 31 24.64 20.63 -28.97
N LYS A 32 23.40 20.64 -28.45
CA LYS A 32 22.20 20.61 -29.29
C LYS A 32 22.04 21.88 -30.12
N PHE A 33 22.27 23.05 -29.52
CA PHE A 33 22.21 24.34 -30.23
C PHE A 33 23.34 24.52 -31.24
N SER A 34 24.53 23.95 -31.01
CA SER A 34 25.62 23.94 -31.99
C SER A 34 25.41 22.93 -33.14
N GLY A 35 24.36 22.10 -33.06
CA GLY A 35 24.06 21.08 -34.06
C GLY A 35 24.96 19.85 -33.98
N GLU A 36 25.75 19.70 -32.92
CA GLU A 36 26.66 18.58 -32.71
C GLU A 36 25.96 17.30 -32.26
N LEU A 37 24.79 17.43 -31.60
CA LEU A 37 24.00 16.27 -31.18
C LEU A 37 22.49 16.55 -31.19
N SER A 38 21.73 15.45 -31.26
CA SER A 38 20.32 15.41 -30.91
C SER A 38 20.12 14.43 -29.76
N TYR A 39 19.33 14.81 -28.75
CA TYR A 39 19.00 13.92 -27.64
C TYR A 39 17.51 13.96 -27.29
N GLU A 40 17.04 12.86 -26.72
CA GLU A 40 15.72 12.71 -26.12
C GLU A 40 15.88 12.29 -24.66
N LEU A 41 15.05 12.85 -23.78
CA LEU A 41 14.98 12.39 -22.40
C LEU A 41 14.05 11.19 -22.32
N LYS A 42 14.59 10.07 -21.85
CA LYS A 42 13.85 8.84 -21.58
C LYS A 42 13.77 8.64 -20.06
N ASP A 43 12.73 7.93 -19.63
CA ASP A 43 12.57 7.44 -18.26
C ASP A 43 12.61 8.55 -17.19
N PRO A 44 11.60 9.45 -17.15
CA PRO A 44 11.51 10.45 -16.10
C PRO A 44 11.50 9.77 -14.72
N ALA A 45 12.51 10.07 -13.92
CA ALA A 45 12.71 9.50 -12.60
C ALA A 45 13.03 10.59 -11.57
N TYR A 46 12.65 10.36 -10.32
CA TYR A 46 13.10 11.19 -9.22
C TYR A 46 14.56 10.85 -8.89
N CYS A 47 15.45 11.83 -9.06
CA CYS A 47 16.86 11.68 -8.71
C CYS A 47 17.11 12.26 -7.32
N TYR A 48 17.45 11.40 -6.37
CA TYR A 48 17.81 11.80 -5.00
C TYR A 48 19.32 11.65 -4.79
N MET A 49 19.93 12.64 -4.15
CA MET A 49 21.31 12.57 -3.68
C MET A 49 21.32 12.32 -2.18
N ILE A 50 22.00 11.27 -1.74
CA ILE A 50 22.12 10.94 -0.32
C ILE A 50 23.12 11.92 0.32
N LEU A 51 22.60 12.96 0.98
CA LEU A 51 23.42 13.97 1.66
C LEU A 51 24.04 13.44 2.95
N LYS A 52 23.29 12.61 3.68
CA LYS A 52 23.72 11.97 4.92
C LYS A 52 23.26 10.53 4.92
N ARG A 53 24.20 9.60 5.09
CA ARG A 53 23.89 8.20 5.27
C ARG A 53 23.41 7.96 6.71
N PRO A 54 22.28 7.28 6.92
CA PRO A 54 21.87 6.87 8.27
C PRO A 54 22.88 5.89 8.86
N ASP A 55 23.17 6.03 10.16
CA ASP A 55 24.09 5.14 10.88
C ASP A 55 23.49 3.74 11.04
N ASP A 56 22.16 3.65 11.20
CA ASP A 56 21.41 2.40 11.32
C ASP A 56 20.21 2.38 10.34
N LEU A 57 20.36 1.58 9.28
CA LEU A 57 19.30 1.38 8.29
C LEU A 57 18.12 0.56 8.83
N ASN A 58 18.35 -0.34 9.80
CA ASN A 58 17.29 -1.14 10.39
C ASN A 58 16.40 -0.28 11.29
N ALA A 59 17.00 0.59 12.10
CA ALA A 59 16.25 1.56 12.90
C ALA A 59 15.43 2.52 12.01
N LEU A 60 16.00 3.03 10.92
CA LEU A 60 15.28 3.86 9.97
C LEU A 60 14.09 3.11 9.35
N SER A 61 14.31 1.88 8.90
CA SER A 61 13.27 1.03 8.31
C SER A 61 12.13 0.76 9.30
N ALA A 62 12.46 0.45 10.56
CA ALA A 62 11.48 0.25 11.63
C ALA A 62 10.64 1.51 11.90
N ASN A 63 11.29 2.68 11.96
CA ASN A 63 10.61 3.96 12.15
C ASN A 63 9.68 4.31 10.99
N LEU A 64 10.14 4.13 9.75
CA LEU A 64 9.30 4.33 8.55
C LEU A 64 8.12 3.36 8.54
N THR A 65 8.34 2.09 8.89
CA THR A 65 7.28 1.08 8.96
C THR A 65 6.23 1.46 10.02
N LYS A 66 6.67 1.91 11.20
CA LYS A 66 5.79 2.39 12.27
C LYS A 66 4.95 3.58 11.80
N TRP A 67 5.59 4.61 11.25
CA TRP A 67 4.90 5.80 10.76
C TRP A 67 3.90 5.47 9.65
N LEU A 68 4.28 4.64 8.67
CA LEU A 68 3.37 4.20 7.61
C LEU A 68 2.19 3.40 8.16
N SER A 69 2.41 2.59 9.21
CA SER A 69 1.33 1.85 9.89
C SER A 69 0.38 2.80 10.62
N GLU A 70 0.88 3.86 11.25
CA GLU A 70 0.06 4.89 11.88
C GLU A 70 -0.80 5.64 10.84
N VAL A 71 -0.22 5.96 9.69
CA VAL A 71 -0.95 6.57 8.56
C VAL A 71 -2.03 5.61 8.04
N GLU A 72 -1.69 4.34 7.80
CA GLU A 72 -2.62 3.30 7.34
C GLU A 72 -3.81 3.15 8.32
N ASN A 73 -3.50 3.00 9.61
CA ASN A 73 -4.51 2.89 10.66
C ASN A 73 -5.40 4.13 10.76
N SER A 74 -4.84 5.33 10.59
CA SER A 74 -5.63 6.58 10.56
C SER A 74 -6.63 6.57 9.40
N LYS A 75 -6.26 6.05 8.23
CA LYS A 75 -7.16 5.96 7.07
C LYS A 75 -8.26 4.91 7.29
N ILE A 76 -7.91 3.75 7.85
CA ILE A 76 -8.87 2.69 8.17
C ILE A 76 -9.91 3.21 9.17
N ARG A 77 -9.50 3.84 10.28
CA ARG A 77 -10.42 4.42 11.27
C ARG A 77 -11.40 5.43 10.67
N LYS A 78 -10.95 6.25 9.73
CA LYS A 78 -11.85 7.20 9.03
C LYS A 78 -12.92 6.47 8.22
N LEU A 79 -12.55 5.38 7.53
CA LEU A 79 -13.52 4.55 6.80
C LEU A 79 -14.47 3.82 7.75
N ASP A 80 -13.96 3.27 8.85
CA ASP A 80 -14.77 2.62 9.88
C ASP A 80 -15.78 3.58 10.50
N ALA A 81 -15.36 4.81 10.83
CA ALA A 81 -16.27 5.85 11.35
C ALA A 81 -17.39 6.19 10.34
N MET A 82 -17.05 6.30 9.05
CA MET A 82 -18.05 6.52 7.99
C MET A 82 -19.00 5.33 7.85
N PHE A 83 -18.47 4.10 7.86
CA PHE A 83 -19.28 2.88 7.77
C PHE A 83 -20.20 2.74 8.98
N ALA A 84 -19.69 2.93 10.19
CA ALA A 84 -20.47 2.86 11.43
C ALA A 84 -21.61 3.88 11.44
N LEU A 85 -21.37 5.10 10.94
CA LEU A 85 -22.42 6.11 10.78
C LEU A 85 -23.49 5.66 9.78
N ALA A 86 -23.09 5.17 8.60
CA ALA A 86 -24.02 4.68 7.58
C ALA A 86 -24.83 3.48 8.08
N TYR A 87 -24.17 2.52 8.73
CA TYR A 87 -24.81 1.36 9.35
C TYR A 87 -25.80 1.77 10.44
N TYR A 88 -25.40 2.71 11.31
CA TYR A 88 -26.28 3.26 12.34
C TYR A 88 -27.51 3.94 11.73
N ALA A 89 -27.35 4.75 10.69
CA ALA A 89 -28.48 5.40 10.01
C ALA A 89 -29.50 4.37 9.50
N VAL A 90 -29.04 3.26 8.92
CA VAL A 90 -29.91 2.23 8.33
C VAL A 90 -30.51 1.28 9.37
N LYS A 91 -29.73 0.86 10.39
CA LYS A 91 -30.09 -0.24 11.31
C LYS A 91 -30.21 0.17 12.78
N GLY A 92 -29.45 1.16 13.23
CA GLY A 92 -29.32 1.53 14.64
C GLY A 92 -30.14 2.75 15.08
N CYS A 93 -30.64 3.56 14.12
CA CYS A 93 -31.42 4.74 14.43
C CYS A 93 -32.82 4.34 14.92
N LYS A 94 -33.12 4.63 16.20
CA LYS A 94 -34.42 4.37 16.83
C LYS A 94 -35.55 5.28 16.33
N LYS A 95 -35.26 6.20 15.39
CA LYS A 95 -36.20 7.22 14.88
C LYS A 95 -36.83 8.06 16.00
N THR A 96 -36.07 8.29 17.07
CA THR A 96 -36.41 9.21 18.17
C THR A 96 -35.70 10.54 17.93
N ASP A 97 -36.04 11.59 18.69
CA ASP A 97 -35.40 12.92 18.62
C ASP A 97 -35.49 13.61 17.25
N GLY A 98 -36.69 13.69 16.67
CA GLY A 98 -36.95 14.44 15.43
C GLY A 98 -36.57 13.70 14.13
N CYS A 99 -36.09 12.47 14.21
CA CYS A 99 -35.88 11.61 13.03
C CYS A 99 -37.21 10.92 12.66
N SER A 100 -37.89 11.35 11.59
CA SER A 100 -39.17 10.77 11.16
C SER A 100 -39.09 10.12 9.79
N GLY A 101 -39.70 8.94 9.62
CA GLY A 101 -39.76 8.25 8.33
C GLY A 101 -38.38 7.86 7.77
N SER A 102 -38.00 8.48 6.64
CA SER A 102 -36.70 8.37 5.95
C SER A 102 -35.71 9.48 6.33
N GLU A 103 -36.11 10.43 7.19
CA GLU A 103 -35.28 11.56 7.58
C GLU A 103 -34.40 11.18 8.78
N HIS A 104 -33.18 10.75 8.48
CA HIS A 104 -32.13 10.46 9.47
C HIS A 104 -31.23 11.66 9.76
N THR A 105 -31.55 12.83 9.21
CA THR A 105 -30.68 14.02 9.24
C THR A 105 -30.26 14.43 10.67
N PRO A 106 -31.16 14.51 11.67
CA PRO A 106 -30.76 14.95 13.01
C PRO A 106 -29.81 13.98 13.73
N CYS A 107 -30.06 12.67 13.65
CA CYS A 107 -29.23 11.67 14.34
C CYS A 107 -27.85 11.50 13.66
N ILE A 108 -27.79 11.64 12.34
CA ILE A 108 -26.55 11.66 11.58
C ILE A 108 -25.74 12.91 11.93
N GLN A 109 -26.37 14.10 11.91
CA GLN A 109 -25.71 15.36 12.27
C GLN A 109 -25.11 15.33 13.67
N LYS A 110 -25.84 14.78 14.66
CA LYS A 110 -25.33 14.62 16.03
C LYS A 110 -24.04 13.80 16.06
N ARG A 111 -24.02 12.63 15.42
CA ARG A 111 -22.82 11.77 15.36
C ARG A 111 -21.66 12.41 14.58
N ILE A 112 -21.95 13.18 13.54
CA ILE A 112 -20.93 13.94 12.81
C ILE A 112 -20.29 14.99 13.74
N ILE A 113 -21.10 15.74 14.46
CA ILE A 113 -20.62 16.73 15.44
C ILE A 113 -19.78 16.03 16.51
N ASP A 114 -20.23 14.90 17.04
CA ASP A 114 -19.49 14.12 18.03
C ASP A 114 -18.11 13.67 17.47
N TYR A 115 -18.06 13.18 16.23
CA TYR A 115 -16.81 12.78 15.57
C TYR A 115 -15.80 13.94 15.50
N PHE A 116 -16.25 15.13 15.07
CA PHE A 116 -15.38 16.30 14.95
C PHE A 116 -15.07 16.99 16.28
N SER A 117 -15.85 16.72 17.33
CA SER A 117 -15.64 17.28 18.67
C SER A 117 -14.69 16.46 19.54
N LYS A 118 -14.32 15.24 19.11
CA LYS A 118 -13.34 14.39 19.79
C LYS A 118 -11.95 15.05 19.76
N LYS A 119 -11.25 15.04 20.92
CA LYS A 119 -9.85 15.47 21.00
C LYS A 119 -8.92 14.42 20.40
N GLU A 120 -7.83 14.84 19.78
CA GLU A 120 -6.78 13.95 19.29
C GLU A 120 -6.28 13.03 20.42
N GLY A 121 -6.30 11.72 20.18
CA GLY A 121 -5.80 10.71 21.13
C GLY A 121 -6.86 9.94 21.93
N THR A 122 -8.15 10.25 21.83
CA THR A 122 -9.19 9.40 22.43
C THR A 122 -9.34 8.09 21.65
N PRO A 123 -9.27 6.90 22.30
CA PRO A 123 -9.43 5.62 21.62
C PRO A 123 -10.78 5.53 20.92
N ASP A 124 -10.74 5.19 19.63
CA ASP A 124 -11.90 5.11 18.76
C ASP A 124 -12.50 3.69 18.80
N ASP A 125 -12.82 3.22 20.00
CA ASP A 125 -13.27 1.84 20.22
C ASP A 125 -14.71 1.59 19.71
N ASP A 126 -15.46 2.65 19.41
CA ASP A 126 -16.90 2.61 19.10
C ASP A 126 -17.23 2.35 17.62
N TYR A 127 -16.24 2.36 16.72
CA TYR A 127 -16.49 2.21 15.27
C TYR A 127 -15.89 0.94 14.66
N CYS A 128 -15.33 0.04 15.46
CA CYS A 128 -14.68 -1.16 14.97
C CYS A 128 -15.70 -2.09 14.28
N THR A 129 -15.67 -2.13 12.95
CA THR A 129 -16.54 -3.02 12.17
C THR A 129 -16.15 -4.47 12.44
N PRO A 130 -17.09 -5.39 12.71
CA PRO A 130 -16.77 -6.77 13.07
C PRO A 130 -16.43 -7.62 11.82
N LEU A 131 -15.34 -7.32 11.12
CA LEU A 131 -14.66 -8.27 10.24
C LEU A 131 -13.85 -9.23 11.11
N ARG A 132 -14.55 -10.08 11.87
CA ARG A 132 -13.93 -11.05 12.79
C ARG A 132 -14.39 -12.47 12.55
N LYS A 133 -14.53 -12.89 11.29
CA LYS A 133 -14.61 -14.33 11.01
C LYS A 133 -13.19 -14.90 11.10
N SER A 134 -12.92 -15.69 12.13
CA SER A 134 -11.74 -16.55 12.18
C SER A 134 -11.99 -17.77 11.30
N SER A 135 -11.01 -18.17 10.48
CA SER A 135 -11.06 -19.44 9.76
C SER A 135 -9.96 -20.37 10.24
N THR A 136 -10.34 -21.58 10.65
CA THR A 136 -9.40 -22.65 11.05
C THR A 136 -8.58 -23.18 9.87
N PHE A 137 -9.04 -22.96 8.63
CA PHE A 137 -8.38 -23.45 7.42
C PHE A 137 -7.39 -22.46 6.80
N LEU A 138 -7.35 -21.22 7.29
CA LEU A 138 -6.56 -20.13 6.69
C LEU A 138 -5.10 -20.51 6.46
N GLN A 139 -4.42 -21.03 7.47
CA GLN A 139 -3.01 -21.41 7.35
C GLN A 139 -2.79 -22.57 6.38
N SER A 140 -3.67 -23.59 6.43
CA SER A 140 -3.60 -24.75 5.53
C SER A 140 -3.81 -24.33 4.07
N ASP A 141 -4.79 -23.46 3.81
CA ASP A 141 -5.05 -22.94 2.47
C ASP A 141 -3.91 -22.07 1.95
N ILE A 142 -3.34 -21.21 2.81
CA ILE A 142 -2.13 -20.43 2.46
C ILE A 142 -0.98 -21.35 2.10
N LYS A 143 -0.74 -22.42 2.87
CA LYS A 143 0.32 -23.38 2.59
C LYS A 143 0.10 -24.05 1.23
N VAL A 144 -1.10 -24.54 0.94
CA VAL A 144 -1.44 -25.15 -0.37
C VAL A 144 -1.25 -24.13 -1.49
N PHE A 145 -1.73 -22.90 -1.30
CA PHE A 145 -1.53 -21.80 -2.26
C PHE A 145 -0.05 -21.58 -2.59
N LEU A 146 0.82 -21.48 -1.58
CA LEU A 146 2.25 -21.29 -1.76
C LEU A 146 2.90 -22.46 -2.50
N GLN A 147 2.49 -23.70 -2.18
CA GLN A 147 2.98 -24.90 -2.85
C GLN A 147 2.55 -24.95 -4.33
N SER A 148 1.29 -24.65 -4.62
CA SER A 148 0.76 -24.64 -6.00
C SER A 148 1.30 -23.48 -6.85
N ASN A 149 1.90 -22.46 -6.23
CA ASN A 149 2.43 -21.27 -6.90
C ASN A 149 3.91 -21.04 -6.58
N SER A 150 4.67 -22.12 -6.35
CA SER A 150 6.09 -22.07 -5.95
C SER A 150 7.01 -21.36 -6.97
N PHE A 151 6.56 -21.22 -8.21
CA PHE A 151 7.24 -20.47 -9.27
C PHE A 151 7.28 -18.95 -9.02
N ALA A 152 6.42 -18.43 -8.14
CA ALA A 152 6.32 -17.01 -7.84
C ALA A 152 6.85 -16.68 -6.44
N LYS A 153 7.50 -15.52 -6.30
CA LYS A 153 7.96 -15.00 -5.00
C LYS A 153 6.89 -14.11 -4.39
N PHE A 154 6.40 -14.46 -3.21
CA PHE A 154 5.37 -13.70 -2.51
C PHE A 154 5.92 -13.00 -1.27
N THR A 155 5.37 -11.83 -0.99
CA THR A 155 5.43 -11.20 0.33
C THR A 155 4.17 -11.55 1.13
N PRO A 156 4.18 -11.49 2.48
CA PRO A 156 2.97 -11.74 3.27
C PRO A 156 1.78 -10.87 2.84
N ARG A 157 2.04 -9.60 2.52
CA ARG A 157 1.02 -8.67 2.02
C ARG A 157 0.49 -9.06 0.62
N ALA A 158 1.34 -9.60 -0.26
CA ALA A 158 0.88 -10.10 -1.57
C ALA A 158 -0.06 -11.29 -1.43
N VAL A 159 0.28 -12.25 -0.55
CA VAL A 159 -0.61 -13.39 -0.23
C VAL A 159 -1.93 -12.88 0.33
N ALA A 160 -1.90 -11.97 1.32
CA ALA A 160 -3.11 -11.41 1.89
C ALA A 160 -4.00 -10.70 0.85
N ARG A 161 -3.40 -9.94 -0.07
CA ARG A 161 -4.14 -9.32 -1.18
C ARG A 161 -4.83 -10.35 -2.07
N ILE A 162 -4.15 -11.45 -2.42
CA ILE A 162 -4.75 -12.53 -3.22
C ILE A 162 -5.93 -13.15 -2.45
N MET A 163 -5.73 -13.51 -1.19
CA MET A 163 -6.75 -14.10 -0.33
C MET A 163 -7.98 -13.18 -0.16
N HIS A 164 -7.80 -11.86 -0.24
CA HIS A 164 -8.86 -10.85 -0.24
C HIS A 164 -9.37 -10.45 -1.63
N GLY A 165 -8.78 -10.95 -2.70
CA GLY A 165 -9.19 -10.64 -4.07
C GLY A 165 -8.79 -9.23 -4.55
N ILE A 166 -7.73 -8.65 -3.99
CA ILE A 166 -7.25 -7.30 -4.28
C ILE A 166 -6.09 -7.34 -5.28
N SER A 167 -6.32 -6.81 -6.49
CA SER A 167 -5.30 -6.68 -7.55
C SER A 167 -4.08 -5.88 -7.09
N SER A 168 -2.88 -6.26 -7.53
CA SER A 168 -1.64 -5.47 -7.36
C SER A 168 -0.83 -5.43 -8.65
N PRO A 169 0.11 -4.48 -8.83
CA PRO A 169 0.92 -4.43 -10.06
C PRO A 169 1.69 -5.72 -10.35
N ALA A 170 2.24 -6.37 -9.31
CA ALA A 170 2.97 -7.63 -9.46
C ALA A 170 2.03 -8.85 -9.58
N PHE A 171 0.80 -8.75 -9.07
CA PHE A 171 -0.21 -9.81 -9.11
C PHE A 171 -1.56 -9.26 -9.62
N PRO A 172 -1.68 -9.00 -10.94
CA PRO A 172 -2.88 -8.38 -11.51
C PRO A 172 -4.08 -9.32 -11.51
N ALA A 173 -5.28 -8.79 -11.24
CA ALA A 173 -6.52 -9.57 -11.27
C ALA A 173 -6.75 -10.29 -12.61
N ALA A 174 -6.39 -9.68 -13.74
CA ALA A 174 -6.53 -10.29 -15.07
C ALA A 174 -5.85 -11.67 -15.18
N THR A 175 -4.78 -11.89 -14.43
CA THR A 175 -4.03 -13.16 -14.40
C THR A 175 -4.39 -13.99 -13.17
N TRP A 176 -4.49 -13.37 -11.99
CA TRP A 176 -4.56 -14.07 -10.71
C TRP A 176 -5.98 -14.34 -10.19
N ALA A 177 -7.01 -13.65 -10.70
CA ALA A 177 -8.38 -13.84 -10.22
C ALA A 177 -8.98 -15.22 -10.54
N LYS A 178 -8.36 -15.97 -11.47
CA LYS A 178 -8.74 -17.36 -11.78
C LYS A 178 -8.26 -18.36 -10.73
N ASN A 179 -7.36 -17.95 -9.84
CA ASN A 179 -6.87 -18.79 -8.77
C ASN A 179 -7.99 -19.04 -7.74
N HIS A 180 -8.21 -20.29 -7.34
CA HIS A 180 -9.26 -20.68 -6.40
C HIS A 180 -9.16 -19.98 -5.02
N PHE A 181 -7.97 -19.51 -4.64
CA PHE A 181 -7.75 -18.78 -3.40
C PHE A 181 -8.07 -17.27 -3.51
N TRP A 182 -8.35 -16.76 -4.72
CA TRP A 182 -8.66 -15.35 -4.93
C TRP A 182 -9.96 -14.94 -4.24
N GLY A 183 -9.88 -14.01 -3.28
CA GLY A 183 -11.06 -13.52 -2.56
C GLY A 183 -11.68 -14.52 -1.59
N ARG A 184 -11.04 -15.67 -1.34
CA ARG A 184 -11.57 -16.72 -0.46
C ARG A 184 -11.73 -16.28 1.00
N TYR A 185 -10.97 -15.27 1.43
CA TYR A 185 -10.89 -14.78 2.81
C TYR A 185 -11.26 -13.30 2.94
N MET A 186 -12.14 -12.78 2.08
CA MET A 186 -12.60 -11.38 2.12
C MET A 186 -13.20 -10.95 3.47
N GLU A 187 -13.79 -11.89 4.22
CA GLU A 187 -14.44 -11.62 5.51
C GLU A 187 -13.53 -11.81 6.74
N VAL A 188 -12.28 -12.26 6.53
CA VAL A 188 -11.27 -12.35 7.58
C VAL A 188 -10.53 -11.03 7.66
N ASP A 189 -10.13 -10.61 8.85
CA ASP A 189 -9.37 -9.37 9.00
C ASP A 189 -8.02 -9.44 8.25
N PHE A 190 -7.69 -8.39 7.49
CA PHE A 190 -6.52 -8.36 6.61
C PHE A 190 -5.19 -8.57 7.36
N PRO A 191 -4.95 -7.94 8.53
CA PRO A 191 -3.76 -8.21 9.35
C PRO A 191 -3.68 -9.66 9.83
N VAL A 192 -4.80 -10.32 10.13
CA VAL A 192 -4.83 -11.73 10.52
C VAL A 192 -4.34 -12.61 9.35
N VAL A 193 -4.76 -12.29 8.13
CA VAL A 193 -4.29 -12.98 6.92
C VAL A 193 -2.80 -12.72 6.66
N ILE A 194 -2.31 -11.49 6.88
CA ILE A 194 -0.87 -11.17 6.79
C ILE A 194 -0.06 -12.02 7.77
N GLU A 195 -0.45 -12.08 9.05
CA GLU A 195 0.30 -12.81 10.06
C GLU A 195 0.30 -14.31 9.79
N ALA A 196 -0.83 -14.88 9.35
CA ALA A 196 -0.89 -16.26 8.89
C ALA A 196 0.03 -16.50 7.68
N ALA A 197 0.05 -15.59 6.70
CA ALA A 197 0.92 -15.68 5.54
C ALA A 197 2.40 -15.58 5.90
N LYS A 198 2.75 -14.69 6.82
CA LYS A 198 4.12 -14.54 7.34
C LYS A 198 4.59 -15.83 8.01
N ALA A 199 3.76 -16.42 8.87
CA ALA A 199 4.07 -17.68 9.54
C ALA A 199 4.33 -18.84 8.55
N GLU A 200 3.53 -18.94 7.49
CA GLU A 200 3.71 -19.99 6.47
C GLU A 200 4.89 -19.72 5.53
N LEU A 201 5.15 -18.46 5.14
CA LEU A 201 6.29 -18.12 4.29
C LEU A 201 7.64 -18.46 4.97
N VAL A 202 7.77 -18.22 6.27
CA VAL A 202 8.98 -18.60 7.03
C VAL A 202 9.22 -20.12 6.97
N LYS A 203 8.15 -20.92 7.10
CA LYS A 203 8.22 -22.39 6.98
C LYS A 203 8.52 -22.87 5.56
N PHE A 204 8.08 -22.11 4.55
CA PHE A 204 8.24 -22.47 3.15
C PHE A 204 9.68 -22.27 2.66
N VAL A 205 10.32 -21.16 3.08
CA VAL A 205 11.72 -20.86 2.71
C VAL A 205 12.69 -21.91 3.29
N GLY A 206 12.45 -22.39 4.52
CA GLY A 206 13.31 -23.39 5.16
C GLY A 206 13.19 -24.83 4.62
N LYS A 207 12.42 -25.07 3.55
CA LYS A 207 12.27 -26.40 2.90
C LYS A 207 12.92 -26.48 1.51
N GLY A 208 13.48 -25.37 1.04
CA GLY A 208 14.16 -25.27 -0.25
C GLY A 208 15.67 -25.46 -0.19
N GLU A 209 16.20 -25.89 0.96
CA GLU A 209 17.60 -26.29 1.20
C GLU A 209 17.69 -27.80 1.50
#